data_AF-A0A402AX04-F1
#
_entry.id   AF-A0A402AX04-F1
#
_cell.length_a   1.000
_cell.length_b   1.000
_cell.length_c   1.000
_cell.angle_alpha   90.00
_cell.angle_beta   90.00
_cell.angle_gamma   90.00
#
_symmetry.space_group_name_H-M   'P 1'
#
loop_
_entity.id
_entity.type
_entity.pdbx_description
1 polymer ?
#
loop_
_entity_poly.entity_id
_entity_poly.type
_entity_poly.pdbx_seq_one_letter_code
_entity_poly.pdbx_strand_id
1 'polypeptide(L)'
;MRVVYAASIRSCRPCPLREQCQWQGHATKKPRQVSVLLHPLAVGPAPLLWRDWSRREHRRACLRLVRHQLIEVNIPPQDPVASPPTAEVVLSRAERAHTRLCWKARLARNARSQATGQITITLFGVPEGFATFLRLAESVTGKHASRGF
;
A
#
# COMPACT_ATOMS: atom_id res chain seq x y z
N MET A 1 -0.71 -19.36 5.15
CA MET A 1 -0.93 -20.20 3.96
C MET A 1 -1.43 -19.32 2.81
N ARG A 2 -0.97 -19.50 1.56
CA ARG A 2 -1.49 -18.75 0.40
C ARG A 2 -2.22 -19.71 -0.53
N VAL A 3 -3.50 -19.47 -0.77
CA VAL A 3 -4.30 -20.25 -1.74
C VAL A 3 -4.37 -19.45 -3.03
N VAL A 4 -4.07 -20.10 -4.15
CA VAL A 4 -4.16 -19.48 -5.48
C VAL A 4 -5.14 -20.29 -6.32
N TYR A 5 -6.20 -19.62 -6.77
CA TYR A 5 -7.10 -20.13 -7.79
C TYR A 5 -6.72 -19.50 -9.14
N ALA A 6 -6.53 -20.35 -10.15
CA ALA A 6 -6.35 -19.92 -11.54
C ALA A 6 -7.49 -20.49 -12.38
N ALA A 7 -8.25 -19.62 -13.03
CA ALA A 7 -9.28 -20.05 -13.97
C ALA A 7 -8.65 -20.68 -15.22
N SER A 8 -9.43 -21.40 -16.02
CA SER A 8 -9.01 -21.75 -17.38
C SER A 8 -9.12 -20.53 -18.30
N ILE A 9 -8.13 -20.31 -19.17
CA ILE A 9 -8.19 -19.22 -20.16
C ILE A 9 -9.39 -19.40 -21.11
N ARG A 10 -9.81 -20.65 -21.36
CA ARG A 10 -10.98 -20.97 -22.19
C ARG A 10 -12.27 -20.46 -21.54
N SER A 11 -12.38 -20.56 -20.22
CA SER A 11 -13.51 -20.01 -19.45
C SER A 11 -13.47 -18.49 -19.38
N CYS A 12 -12.29 -17.87 -19.40
CA CYS A 12 -12.17 -16.41 -19.41
C CYS A 12 -12.54 -15.77 -20.75
N ARG A 13 -12.29 -16.45 -21.89
CA ARG A 13 -12.50 -15.89 -23.23
C ARG A 13 -13.93 -15.42 -23.53
N PRO A 14 -15.00 -16.19 -23.22
CA PRO A 14 -16.39 -15.78 -23.45
C PRO A 14 -16.96 -14.91 -22.32
N CYS A 15 -16.21 -14.66 -21.24
CA CYS A 15 -16.72 -13.89 -20.11
C CYS A 15 -16.93 -12.42 -20.51
N PRO A 16 -18.14 -11.84 -20.32
CA PRO A 16 -18.40 -10.45 -20.68
C PRO A 16 -17.60 -9.45 -19.81
N LEU A 17 -17.17 -9.88 -18.63
CA LEU A 17 -16.35 -9.07 -17.71
C LEU A 17 -14.83 -9.19 -17.97
N ARG A 18 -14.42 -9.92 -19.03
CA ARG A 18 -13.02 -10.23 -19.31
C ARG A 18 -12.12 -8.99 -19.39
N GLU A 19 -12.58 -7.93 -20.03
CA GLU A 19 -11.82 -6.67 -20.14
C GLU A 19 -11.54 -6.01 -18.79
N GLN A 20 -12.50 -6.12 -17.87
CA GLN A 20 -12.37 -5.55 -16.54
C GLN A 20 -11.48 -6.43 -15.65
N CYS A 21 -11.56 -7.75 -15.83
CA CYS A 21 -10.92 -8.74 -14.98
C CYS A 21 -9.46 -9.03 -15.36
N GLN A 22 -9.12 -9.02 -16.66
CA GLN A 22 -7.79 -9.35 -17.14
C GLN A 22 -6.93 -8.10 -17.33
N TRP A 23 -5.68 -8.13 -16.86
CA TRP A 23 -4.75 -6.99 -16.91
C TRP A 23 -4.63 -6.36 -18.31
N GLN A 24 -4.56 -7.19 -19.36
CA GLN A 24 -4.52 -6.75 -20.76
C GLN A 24 -5.80 -7.11 -21.53
N GLY A 25 -6.93 -7.33 -20.84
CA GLY A 25 -8.20 -7.70 -21.47
C GLY A 25 -8.05 -8.84 -22.48
N HIS A 26 -8.54 -8.63 -23.70
CA HIS A 26 -8.46 -9.64 -24.78
C HIS A 26 -7.04 -10.03 -25.19
N ALA A 27 -6.04 -9.15 -24.98
CA ALA A 27 -4.66 -9.39 -25.39
C ALA A 27 -3.91 -10.35 -24.47
N THR A 28 -4.40 -10.64 -23.25
CA THR A 28 -3.68 -11.56 -22.36
C THR A 28 -3.89 -13.02 -22.77
N LYS A 29 -2.78 -13.78 -22.75
CA LYS A 29 -2.78 -15.25 -22.87
C LYS A 29 -2.95 -15.95 -21.52
N LYS A 30 -2.84 -15.21 -20.41
CA LYS A 30 -2.88 -15.77 -19.05
C LYS A 30 -4.32 -15.72 -18.51
N PRO A 31 -4.79 -16.78 -17.85
CA PRO A 31 -6.09 -16.74 -17.21
C PRO A 31 -6.10 -15.81 -16.00
N ARG A 32 -7.30 -15.52 -15.50
CA ARG A 32 -7.45 -14.80 -14.25
C ARG A 32 -6.86 -15.64 -13.11
N GLN A 33 -6.05 -14.99 -12.28
CA GLN A 33 -5.53 -15.57 -11.04
C GLN A 33 -6.03 -14.77 -9.84
N VAL A 34 -6.53 -15.47 -8.84
CA VAL A 34 -6.96 -14.91 -7.57
C VAL A 34 -6.15 -15.59 -6.49
N SER A 35 -5.40 -14.81 -5.72
CA SER A 35 -4.69 -15.33 -4.55
C SER A 35 -5.23 -14.74 -3.26
N VAL A 36 -5.45 -15.60 -2.26
CA VAL A 36 -5.80 -15.22 -0.90
C VAL A 36 -4.62 -15.57 0.01
N LEU A 37 -4.23 -14.61 0.86
CA LEU A 37 -3.26 -14.85 1.91
C LEU A 37 -4.03 -15.09 3.21
N LEU A 38 -4.01 -16.33 3.70
CA LEU A 38 -4.53 -16.70 5.00
C LEU A 38 -3.38 -16.51 6.00
N HIS A 39 -3.36 -15.36 6.69
CA HIS A 39 -2.38 -15.02 7.73
C HIS A 39 -3.06 -14.16 8.81
N PRO A 40 -2.71 -14.37 10.09
CA PRO A 40 -3.32 -15.37 10.95
C PRO A 40 -4.80 -15.03 11.25
N LEU A 41 -5.66 -15.09 10.23
CA LEU A 41 -7.10 -14.98 10.44
C LEU A 41 -7.63 -16.39 10.69
N ALA A 42 -8.15 -16.63 11.90
CA ALA A 42 -8.97 -17.80 12.18
C ALA A 42 -10.20 -17.71 11.26
N VAL A 43 -10.21 -18.54 10.22
CA VAL A 43 -11.38 -18.68 9.37
C VAL A 43 -12.41 -19.43 10.21
N GLY A 44 -13.48 -18.74 10.62
CA GLY A 44 -14.58 -19.35 11.36
C GLY A 44 -15.28 -20.45 10.55
N PRO A 45 -16.25 -21.17 11.15
CA PRO A 45 -16.93 -22.29 10.50
C PRO A 45 -17.83 -21.86 9.32
N ALA A 46 -18.05 -20.56 9.13
CA ALA A 46 -18.84 -20.03 8.04
C ALA A 46 -18.15 -20.25 6.68
N PRO A 47 -18.90 -20.58 5.62
CA PRO A 47 -18.34 -20.77 4.30
C PRO A 47 -17.69 -19.47 3.79
N LEU A 48 -16.49 -19.61 3.21
CA LEU A 48 -15.81 -18.50 2.53
C LEU A 48 -16.58 -18.13 1.27
N LEU A 49 -17.22 -16.96 1.29
CA LEU A 49 -17.92 -16.41 0.13
C LEU A 49 -16.91 -15.74 -0.81
N TRP A 50 -16.76 -16.29 -2.01
CA TRP A 50 -15.96 -15.71 -3.08
C TRP A 50 -16.80 -14.66 -3.80
N ARG A 51 -16.51 -13.39 -3.55
CA ARG A 51 -17.10 -12.28 -4.32
C ARG A 51 -16.14 -11.78 -5.37
N ASP A 52 -16.64 -11.60 -6.58
CA ASP A 52 -15.86 -11.00 -7.66
C ASP A 52 -15.80 -9.48 -7.49
N TRP A 53 -14.67 -8.97 -7.01
CA TRP A 53 -14.41 -7.54 -6.96
C TRP A 53 -13.77 -7.04 -8.26
N SER A 54 -14.27 -5.92 -8.78
CA SER A 54 -13.70 -5.19 -9.92
C SER A 54 -12.35 -4.56 -9.57
N ARG A 55 -11.30 -5.40 -9.38
CA ARG A 55 -9.96 -4.93 -8.96
C ARG A 55 -9.41 -3.80 -9.82
N ARG A 56 -9.70 -3.80 -11.12
CA ARG A 56 -9.22 -2.77 -12.05
C ARG A 56 -9.86 -1.41 -11.77
N GLU A 57 -11.17 -1.40 -11.53
CA GLU A 57 -11.92 -0.21 -11.15
C GLU A 57 -11.42 0.31 -9.80
N HIS A 58 -11.37 -0.56 -8.78
CA HIS A 58 -10.89 -0.21 -7.45
C HIS A 58 -9.45 0.31 -7.50
N ARG A 59 -8.54 -0.39 -8.18
CA ARG A 59 -7.15 0.08 -8.34
C ARG A 59 -7.09 1.44 -9.04
N ARG A 60 -7.90 1.68 -10.08
CA ARG A 60 -7.96 2.97 -10.78
C ARG A 60 -8.53 4.06 -9.87
N ALA A 61 -9.59 3.76 -9.12
CA ALA A 61 -10.20 4.67 -8.16
C ALA A 61 -9.21 5.04 -7.06
N CYS A 62 -8.54 4.06 -6.44
CA CYS A 62 -7.48 4.28 -5.47
C CYS A 62 -6.34 5.11 -6.06
N LEU A 63 -5.87 4.80 -7.28
CA LEU A 63 -4.81 5.59 -7.92
C LEU A 63 -5.23 7.04 -8.17
N ARG A 64 -6.48 7.29 -8.59
CA ARG A 64 -6.99 8.65 -8.74
C ARG A 64 -7.07 9.36 -7.39
N LEU A 65 -7.61 8.68 -6.37
CA LEU A 65 -7.74 9.22 -5.03
C LEU A 65 -6.37 9.59 -4.43
N VAL A 66 -5.39 8.70 -4.52
CA VAL A 66 -4.03 8.94 -4.00
C VAL A 66 -3.31 10.04 -4.78
N ARG A 67 -3.57 10.20 -6.09
CA ARG A 67 -2.96 11.29 -6.88
C ARG A 67 -3.42 12.67 -6.48
N HIS A 68 -4.62 12.80 -5.94
CA HIS A 68 -5.16 14.06 -5.44
C HIS A 68 -5.00 14.20 -3.92
N GLN A 69 -4.37 13.23 -3.27
CA GLN A 69 -4.13 13.30 -1.83
C GLN A 69 -2.98 14.25 -1.55
N LEU A 70 -3.24 15.26 -0.71
CA LEU A 70 -2.21 16.09 -0.12
C LEU A 70 -1.59 15.35 1.07
N ILE A 71 -0.27 15.38 1.16
CA ILE A 71 0.50 14.89 2.29
C ILE A 71 1.49 15.98 2.67
N GLU A 72 1.45 16.43 3.91
CA GLU A 72 2.48 17.31 4.46
C GLU A 72 3.47 16.47 5.25
N VAL A 73 4.76 16.70 5.02
CA VAL A 73 5.84 16.05 5.73
C VAL A 73 6.66 17.13 6.41
N ASN A 74 6.52 17.24 7.72
CA ASN A 74 7.31 18.15 8.52
C ASN A 74 8.50 17.40 9.12
N ILE A 75 9.70 17.85 8.79
CA ILE A 75 10.96 17.33 9.31
C ILE A 75 11.54 18.45 10.17
N PRO A 76 11.70 18.26 11.49
CA PRO A 76 12.27 19.28 12.35
C PRO A 76 13.68 19.62 11.86
N PRO A 77 14.11 20.89 11.98
CA PRO A 77 15.49 21.27 11.71
C PRO A 77 16.42 20.36 12.51
N GLN A 78 17.33 19.68 11.82
CA GLN A 78 18.41 18.99 12.52
C GLN A 78 19.39 20.08 12.97
N ASP A 79 19.78 20.07 14.24
CA ASP A 79 20.94 20.84 14.68
C ASP A 79 22.12 20.51 13.77
N PRO A 80 22.94 21.48 13.36
CA PRO A 80 24.13 21.22 12.55
C PRO A 80 25.12 20.37 13.35
N VAL A 81 24.97 19.04 13.25
CA VAL A 81 25.93 18.09 13.81
C VAL A 81 27.17 18.13 12.92
N ALA A 82 28.29 18.52 13.52
CA ALA A 82 29.62 18.67 12.93
C ALA A 82 30.28 17.34 12.49
N SER A 83 29.53 16.44 11.85
CA SER A 83 30.10 15.22 11.27
C SER A 83 29.96 15.27 9.74
N PRO A 84 31.07 15.05 8.99
CA PRO A 84 30.99 14.99 7.55
C PRO A 84 29.99 13.91 7.12
N PRO A 85 29.30 14.09 5.98
CA PRO A 85 28.43 13.06 5.44
C PRO A 85 29.23 11.77 5.35
N THR A 86 28.78 10.73 6.05
CA THR A 86 29.37 9.39 5.95
C THR A 86 29.42 9.05 4.47
N ALA A 87 30.61 8.75 3.96
CA ALA A 87 30.85 8.50 2.53
C ALA A 87 29.73 7.63 1.97
N GLU A 88 29.16 8.05 0.83
CA GLU A 88 28.06 7.35 0.18
C GLU A 88 28.39 5.86 0.08
N VAL A 89 27.73 5.05 0.91
CA VAL A 89 27.94 3.61 0.92
C VAL A 89 27.38 3.08 -0.39
N VAL A 90 28.26 2.80 -1.35
CA VAL A 90 27.88 2.25 -2.66
C VAL A 90 27.28 0.86 -2.43
N LEU A 91 25.95 0.78 -2.49
CA LEU A 91 25.23 -0.46 -2.31
C LEU A 91 25.55 -1.45 -3.44
N SER A 92 25.86 -2.69 -3.06
CA SER A 92 26.03 -3.78 -4.00
C SER A 92 24.74 -4.05 -4.79
N ARG A 93 24.85 -4.77 -5.91
CA ARG A 93 23.69 -5.18 -6.71
C ARG A 93 22.67 -5.99 -5.90
N ALA A 94 23.12 -6.80 -4.94
CA ALA A 94 22.25 -7.58 -4.08
C ALA A 94 21.51 -6.71 -3.06
N GLU A 95 22.18 -5.71 -2.48
CA GLU A 95 21.58 -4.77 -1.50
C GLU A 95 20.61 -3.79 -2.15
N ARG A 96 20.87 -3.39 -3.41
CA ARG A 96 19.93 -2.63 -4.24
C ARG A 96 18.67 -3.43 -4.56
N ALA A 97 18.80 -4.75 -4.74
CA ALA A 97 17.67 -5.65 -4.90
C ALA A 97 17.05 -6.00 -3.55
N HIS A 98 16.34 -5.04 -2.94
CA HIS A 98 15.71 -5.13 -1.60
C HIS A 98 14.88 -6.41 -1.34
N THR A 99 14.39 -7.08 -2.38
CA THR A 99 13.66 -8.36 -2.30
C THR A 99 14.55 -9.57 -1.99
N ARG A 100 15.87 -9.45 -2.15
CA ARG A 100 16.86 -10.51 -1.87
C ARG A 100 17.35 -10.52 -0.42
N LEU A 101 17.07 -9.46 0.33
CA LEU A 101 17.37 -9.40 1.77
C LEU A 101 16.30 -10.14 2.57
N CYS A 102 16.71 -10.91 3.57
CA CYS A 102 15.77 -11.49 4.52
C CYS A 102 15.04 -10.38 5.30
N TRP A 103 13.85 -10.70 5.83
CA TRP A 103 13.03 -9.71 6.56
C TRP A 103 13.80 -9.02 7.70
N LYS A 104 14.61 -9.78 8.45
CA LYS A 104 15.46 -9.26 9.53
C LYS A 104 16.47 -8.22 9.03
N ALA A 105 17.16 -8.51 7.91
CA ALA A 105 18.12 -7.58 7.31
C ALA A 105 17.44 -6.31 6.79
N ARG A 106 16.22 -6.43 6.24
CA ARG A 106 15.42 -5.29 5.79
C ARG A 106 14.99 -4.40 6.95
N LEU A 107 14.54 -5.00 8.05
CA LEU A 107 14.18 -4.26 9.27
C LEU A 107 15.40 -3.57 9.87
N ALA A 108 16.54 -4.26 9.99
CA ALA A 108 17.77 -3.67 10.53
C ALA A 108 18.25 -2.48 9.69
N ARG A 109 18.20 -2.57 8.36
CA ARG A 109 18.57 -1.46 7.46
C ARG A 109 17.65 -0.25 7.58
N ASN A 110 16.35 -0.48 7.80
CA ASN A 110 15.37 0.60 7.97
C ASN A 110 15.22 1.02 9.45
N ALA A 111 15.99 0.41 10.37
CA ALA A 111 15.93 0.75 11.78
C ALA A 111 16.47 2.16 11.96
N ARG A 112 15.63 3.04 12.47
CA ARG A 112 15.96 4.43 12.75
C ARG A 112 16.23 4.57 14.24
N SER A 113 17.31 5.24 14.62
CA SER A 113 17.59 5.50 16.03
C SER A 113 16.52 6.45 16.60
N GLN A 114 16.13 6.24 17.84
CA GLN A 114 15.14 7.10 18.52
C GLN A 114 15.62 8.55 18.67
N ALA A 115 16.94 8.77 18.56
CA ALA A 115 17.58 10.09 18.53
C ALA A 115 17.43 10.83 17.19
N THR A 116 16.93 10.17 16.13
CA THR A 116 16.68 10.84 14.86
C THR A 116 15.36 11.61 14.97
N GLY A 117 15.39 12.93 14.74
CA GLY A 117 14.22 13.81 14.92
C GLY A 117 12.89 13.24 14.41
N GLN A 118 11.84 13.47 15.18
CA GLN A 118 10.49 12.98 14.90
C GLN A 118 9.98 13.64 13.61
N ILE A 119 9.63 12.83 12.61
CA ILE A 119 8.98 13.31 11.39
C ILE A 119 7.48 13.29 11.66
N THR A 120 6.82 14.41 11.39
CA THR A 120 5.35 14.49 11.42
C THR A 120 4.83 14.39 10.00
N ILE A 121 3.91 13.45 9.78
CA ILE A 121 3.23 13.27 8.49
C ILE A 121 1.75 13.59 8.70
N THR A 122 1.25 14.60 7.99
CA THR A 122 -0.16 14.98 8.03
C THR A 122 -0.85 14.45 6.78
N LEU A 123 -1.91 13.67 6.97
CA LEU A 123 -2.73 13.09 5.89
C LEU A 123 -4.09 13.78 5.85
N PHE A 124 -4.49 14.28 4.68
CA PHE A 124 -5.76 14.97 4.50
C PHE A 124 -6.84 14.03 3.94
N GLY A 125 -8.10 14.30 4.28
CA GLY A 125 -9.27 13.60 3.74
C GLY A 125 -9.39 12.14 4.19
N VAL A 126 -8.82 11.78 5.33
CA VAL A 126 -8.93 10.42 5.90
C VAL A 126 -10.28 10.29 6.62
N PRO A 127 -11.15 9.31 6.24
CA PRO A 127 -12.41 9.08 6.95
C PRO A 127 -12.16 8.73 8.42
N GLU A 128 -12.97 9.29 9.34
CA GLU A 128 -12.82 9.13 10.79
C GLU A 128 -12.69 7.66 11.21
N GLY A 129 -13.64 6.80 10.81
CA GLY A 129 -13.58 5.37 11.15
C GLY A 129 -12.32 4.66 10.65
N PHE A 130 -11.73 5.13 9.55
CA PHE A 130 -10.45 4.61 9.05
C PHE A 130 -9.25 5.17 9.83
N ALA A 131 -9.30 6.44 10.24
CA ALA A 131 -8.30 7.05 11.11
C ALA A 131 -8.26 6.35 12.48
N THR A 132 -9.42 6.08 13.08
CA THR A 132 -9.55 5.32 14.33
C THR A 132 -9.00 3.91 14.20
N PHE A 133 -9.33 3.21 13.11
CA PHE A 133 -8.81 1.86 12.83
C PHE A 133 -7.27 1.83 12.76
N LEU A 134 -6.67 2.85 12.13
CA LEU A 134 -5.22 3.01 12.04
C LEU A 134 -4.59 3.64 13.29
N ARG A 135 -5.39 4.03 14.28
CA ARG A 135 -4.97 4.74 15.50
C ARG A 135 -4.16 6.00 15.19
N LEU A 136 -4.60 6.75 14.18
CA LEU A 136 -4.01 8.05 13.85
C LEU A 136 -4.46 9.08 14.88
N ALA A 137 -3.55 9.98 15.29
CA ALA A 137 -3.91 11.13 16.09
C ALA A 137 -4.53 12.21 15.19
N GLU A 138 -5.71 12.71 15.55
CA GLU A 138 -6.32 13.84 14.85
C GLU A 138 -5.62 15.14 15.25
N SER A 139 -5.09 15.86 14.26
CA SER A 139 -4.62 17.22 14.45
C SER A 139 -5.80 18.16 14.22
N VAL A 140 -6.26 18.85 15.26
CA VAL A 140 -7.24 19.95 15.12
C VAL A 140 -6.51 21.17 14.56
N THR A 141 -6.44 21.32 13.24
CA THR A 141 -6.18 22.62 12.61
C THR A 141 -7.51 23.32 12.35
N GLY A 142 -7.63 24.56 12.86
CA GLY A 142 -8.90 25.24 13.10
C GLY A 142 -9.84 25.41 11.89
N LYS A 143 -11.14 25.30 12.22
CA LYS A 143 -12.35 25.84 11.55
C LYS A 143 -12.29 25.98 10.02
N HIS A 144 -12.80 24.97 9.32
CA HIS A 144 -13.38 25.19 8.00
C HIS A 144 -14.69 26.00 8.16
N ALA A 145 -14.63 27.28 7.79
CA ALA A 145 -15.82 28.06 7.49
C ALA A 145 -16.56 27.39 6.32
N SER A 146 -17.81 27.03 6.57
CA SER A 146 -18.77 26.60 5.58
C SER A 146 -18.94 27.70 4.51
N ARG A 147 -18.56 27.39 3.26
CA ARG A 147 -19.09 28.08 2.09
C ARG A 147 -19.93 27.07 1.32
N GLY A 148 -21.24 27.20 1.47
CA GLY A 148 -22.20 26.57 0.58
C GLY A 148 -22.18 27.22 -0.79
N PHE A 149 -22.43 26.41 -1.81
CA PHE A 149 -23.19 26.75 -3.01
C PHE A 149 -23.98 25.51 -3.40
#